data_AF-A0A960U449-F1
#
_entry.id   AF-A0A960U449-F1
#
_cell.length_a   1.000
_cell.length_b   1.000
_cell.length_c   1.000
_cell.angle_alpha   90.00
_cell.angle_beta   90.00
_cell.angle_gamma   90.00
#
_symmetry.space_group_name_H-M   'P 1'
#
loop_
_entity.id
_entity.type
_entity.pdbx_description
1 polymer ?
#
loop_
_entity_poly.entity_id
_entity_poly.type
_entity_poly.pdbx_seq_one_letter_code
_entity_poly.pdbx_strand_id
1 'polypeptide(L)'
;MIEDWLQLQKVSLFGTAKESLDKLSFSDTLSGFRENVKRKAKNPEEEFFFLCALSLNYINAGKEFPKMSEIPYKEAEPETKAIISAEKTSILQKILSHDFADVLQFFLSACVNTKEIIPPEFVPRLLDYGKKFIELRKYLPDSTGKRGEWLVSLNPDWDYLSPKTEKEAWEEGKTAERVELLKNVRERDAALSREYLLSTWKEENAANRTAFLLCMRQGLSPDDEKMLESFLSDKSDRVRSIAVDFLVRIKDSKLRSKLSAYIPSCIKFKGSGKLLSSASLEFNIKKKQERCFRIWALNWIRTSKV
;
A
#
# COMPACT_ATOMS: atom_id res chain seq x y z
N MET A 1 11.46 3.12 48.19
CA MET A 1 12.38 4.29 48.07
C MET A 1 12.97 4.52 49.43
N ILE A 2 14.28 4.70 49.51
CA ILE A 2 15.01 4.85 50.78
C ILE A 2 14.47 6.11 51.48
N GLU A 3 14.06 6.03 52.74
CA GLU A 3 13.46 7.14 53.51
C GLU A 3 14.33 8.41 53.48
N ASP A 4 15.64 8.23 53.38
CA ASP A 4 16.67 9.26 53.18
C ASP A 4 16.36 10.18 51.98
N TRP A 5 15.86 9.63 50.86
CA TRP A 5 15.56 10.40 49.65
C TRP A 5 14.32 11.29 49.81
N LEU A 6 13.29 10.80 50.50
CA LEU A 6 12.07 11.56 50.74
C LEU A 6 12.34 12.78 51.64
N GLN A 7 13.25 12.64 52.60
CA GLN A 7 13.66 13.74 53.46
C GLN A 7 14.45 14.81 52.69
N LEU A 8 15.35 14.40 51.79
CA LEU A 8 16.07 15.34 50.91
C LEU A 8 15.13 16.04 49.91
N GLN A 9 14.13 15.33 49.38
CA GLN A 9 13.11 15.93 48.54
C GLN A 9 12.32 17.00 49.31
N LYS A 10 12.00 16.77 50.59
CA LYS A 10 11.36 17.77 51.44
C LYS A 10 12.26 19.01 51.60
N VAL A 11 13.55 18.83 51.88
CA VAL A 11 14.50 19.96 51.99
C VAL A 11 14.60 20.74 50.67
N SER A 12 14.58 20.07 49.50
CA SER A 12 14.57 20.79 48.21
C SER A 12 13.36 21.71 48.02
N LEU A 13 12.22 21.35 48.60
CA LEU A 13 10.97 22.11 48.44
C LEU A 13 10.92 23.33 49.37
N PHE A 14 11.45 23.21 50.58
CA PHE A 14 11.40 24.27 51.59
C PHE A 14 12.68 25.12 51.66
N GLY A 15 13.79 24.60 51.13
CA GLY A 15 15.11 25.23 51.17
C GLY A 15 15.87 24.97 52.47
N THR A 16 17.20 24.96 52.36
CA THR A 16 18.18 24.77 53.44
C THR A 16 18.10 25.82 54.56
N ALA A 17 17.52 27.00 54.27
CA ALA A 17 17.31 28.05 55.24
C ALA A 17 16.13 27.79 56.20
N LYS A 18 15.11 27.04 55.76
CA LYS A 18 13.90 26.75 56.55
C LYS A 18 13.92 25.34 57.16
N GLU A 19 14.54 24.40 56.48
CA GLU A 19 14.72 23.02 56.95
C GLU A 19 16.21 22.73 57.13
N SER A 20 16.61 22.52 58.38
CA SER A 20 18.00 22.26 58.73
C SER A 20 18.41 20.85 58.32
N LEU A 21 19.54 20.75 57.63
CA LEU A 21 20.14 19.47 57.25
C LEU A 21 20.53 18.62 58.45
N ASP A 22 20.75 19.20 59.64
CA ASP A 22 21.09 18.48 60.86
C ASP A 22 19.95 17.58 61.36
N LYS A 23 18.71 17.87 60.98
CA LYS A 23 17.52 17.09 61.36
C LYS A 23 17.26 15.86 60.49
N LEU A 24 18.02 15.70 59.41
CA LEU A 24 17.88 14.56 58.51
C LEU A 24 18.33 13.28 59.23
N SER A 25 17.51 12.24 59.16
CA SER A 25 17.86 10.90 59.57
C SER A 25 18.28 10.13 58.32
N PHE A 26 19.52 9.66 58.29
CA PHE A 26 20.03 8.79 57.24
C PHE A 26 20.12 7.36 57.78
N SER A 27 19.90 6.39 56.92
CA SER A 27 20.20 4.98 57.19
C SER A 27 21.61 4.80 57.79
N ASP A 28 21.79 3.77 58.63
CA ASP A 28 23.07 3.48 59.31
C ASP A 28 24.27 3.37 58.36
N THR A 29 24.00 3.04 57.09
CA THR A 29 25.03 2.96 56.05
C THR A 29 25.48 4.34 55.55
N LEU A 30 24.58 5.32 55.45
CA LEU A 30 24.88 6.67 54.96
C LEU A 30 25.28 7.64 56.08
N SER A 31 24.87 7.35 57.33
CA SER A 31 25.16 8.20 58.50
C SER A 31 26.67 8.44 58.69
N GLY A 32 27.50 7.41 58.49
CA GLY A 32 28.97 7.51 58.61
C GLY A 32 29.65 8.39 57.54
N PHE A 33 28.97 8.65 56.42
CA PHE A 33 29.50 9.52 55.35
C PHE A 33 29.04 10.97 55.49
N ARG A 34 28.02 11.25 56.29
CA ARG A 34 27.47 12.59 56.50
C ARG A 34 28.49 13.57 57.07
N GLU A 35 29.26 13.15 58.08
CA GLU A 35 30.31 13.99 58.66
C GLU A 35 31.39 14.37 57.63
N ASN A 36 31.68 13.46 56.70
CA ASN A 36 32.61 13.74 55.60
C ASN A 36 32.03 14.74 54.59
N VAL A 37 30.72 14.67 54.33
CA VAL A 37 30.00 15.63 53.48
C VAL A 37 29.98 17.00 54.13
N LYS A 38 29.60 17.08 55.40
CA LYS A 38 29.54 18.32 56.19
C LYS A 38 30.91 19.01 56.29
N ARG A 39 31.99 18.25 56.50
CA ARG A 39 33.36 18.79 56.51
C ARG A 39 33.83 19.34 55.15
N LYS A 40 33.33 18.78 54.04
CA LYS A 40 33.72 19.19 52.69
C LYS A 40 32.88 20.36 52.15
N ALA A 41 31.64 20.47 52.58
CA ALA A 41 30.74 21.54 52.17
C ALA A 41 31.15 22.88 52.77
N LYS A 42 31.10 23.95 51.97
CA LYS A 42 31.41 25.31 52.40
C LYS A 42 30.17 26.05 52.93
N ASN A 43 28.99 25.59 52.55
CA ASN A 43 27.71 26.14 52.95
C ASN A 43 26.62 25.04 52.97
N PRO A 44 25.44 25.31 53.57
CA PRO A 44 24.34 24.34 53.65
C PRO A 44 23.83 23.90 52.27
N GLU A 45 23.87 24.75 51.25
CA GLU A 45 23.41 24.41 49.90
C GLU A 45 24.31 23.34 49.26
N GLU A 46 25.63 23.49 49.40
CA GLU A 46 26.62 22.53 48.92
C GLU A 46 26.56 21.21 49.71
N GLU A 47 26.31 21.28 51.01
CA GLU A 47 26.06 20.09 51.85
C GLU A 47 24.84 19.32 51.34
N PHE A 48 23.74 20.03 51.05
CA PHE A 48 22.52 19.44 50.50
C PHE A 48 22.76 18.73 49.16
N PHE A 49 23.50 19.37 48.24
CA PHE A 49 23.82 18.76 46.94
C PHE A 49 24.67 17.49 47.09
N PHE A 50 25.67 17.50 47.99
CA PHE A 50 26.48 16.32 48.26
C PHE A 50 25.67 15.18 48.88
N LEU A 51 24.72 15.48 49.78
CA LEU A 51 23.80 14.48 50.33
C LEU A 51 22.86 13.89 49.27
N CYS A 52 22.40 14.71 48.32
CA CYS A 52 21.60 14.24 47.18
C CYS A 52 22.40 13.32 46.25
N ALA A 53 23.63 13.71 45.91
CA ALA A 53 24.52 12.89 45.08
C ALA A 53 24.86 11.56 45.77
N LEU A 54 25.17 11.59 47.06
CA LEU A 54 25.43 10.40 47.86
C LEU A 54 24.21 9.46 47.88
N SER A 55 23.02 10.00 48.18
CA SER A 55 21.79 9.22 48.26
C SER A 55 21.39 8.63 46.90
N LEU A 56 21.52 9.39 45.81
CA LEU A 56 21.22 8.90 44.47
C LEU A 56 22.17 7.78 44.05
N ASN A 57 23.48 7.93 44.31
CA ASN A 57 24.46 6.89 44.03
C ASN A 57 24.22 5.64 44.88
N TYR A 58 23.87 5.79 46.15
CA TYR A 58 23.52 4.66 47.02
C TYR A 58 22.26 3.93 46.55
N ILE A 59 21.22 4.68 46.16
CA ILE A 59 19.98 4.12 45.60
C ILE A 59 20.22 3.37 44.30
N ASN A 60 21.17 3.82 43.48
CA ASN A 60 21.47 3.21 42.19
C ASN A 60 22.52 2.10 42.28
N ALA A 61 23.35 2.10 43.32
CA ALA A 61 24.31 1.04 43.58
C ALA A 61 23.58 -0.29 43.87
N GLY A 62 23.93 -1.35 43.14
CA GLY A 62 23.36 -2.68 43.35
C GLY A 62 21.92 -2.86 42.84
N LYS A 63 21.32 -1.86 42.19
CA LYS A 63 20.07 -2.07 41.45
C LYS A 63 20.37 -2.86 40.18
N GLU A 64 19.90 -4.10 40.15
CA GLU A 64 19.72 -4.81 38.89
C GLU A 64 18.53 -4.19 38.15
N PHE A 65 18.77 -3.68 36.94
CA PHE A 65 17.66 -3.30 36.08
C PHE A 65 16.83 -4.54 35.77
N PRO A 66 15.49 -4.45 35.78
CA PRO A 66 14.66 -5.58 35.42
C PRO A 66 15.10 -6.06 34.03
N LYS A 67 15.62 -7.29 33.96
CA LYS A 67 15.93 -7.92 32.69
C LYS A 67 14.60 -8.08 31.96
N MET A 68 14.45 -7.38 30.84
CA MET A 68 13.35 -7.65 29.92
C MET A 68 13.50 -9.08 29.43
N SER A 69 12.63 -9.96 29.89
CA SER A 69 12.64 -11.38 29.53
C SER A 69 12.14 -11.62 28.12
N GLU A 70 11.29 -10.74 27.61
CA GLU A 70 10.76 -10.80 26.24
C GLU A 70 10.73 -9.40 25.62
N ILE A 71 11.25 -9.29 24.41
CA ILE A 71 11.10 -8.10 23.58
C ILE A 71 9.73 -8.25 22.90
N PRO A 72 8.75 -7.35 23.12
CA PRO A 72 7.38 -7.52 22.63
C PRO A 72 7.24 -7.34 21.11
N TYR A 73 8.36 -7.21 20.40
CA TYR A 73 8.41 -6.97 18.97
C TYR A 73 9.18 -8.09 18.29
N LYS A 74 8.60 -8.61 17.21
CA LYS A 74 9.29 -9.52 16.31
C LYS A 74 10.47 -8.77 15.68
N GLU A 75 11.64 -9.39 15.65
CA GLU A 75 12.82 -8.84 14.98
C GLU A 75 12.56 -8.66 13.48
N ALA A 76 13.10 -7.59 12.89
CA ALA A 76 12.99 -7.36 11.46
C ALA A 76 13.71 -8.49 10.68
N GLU A 77 13.10 -8.97 9.60
CA GLU A 77 13.76 -9.92 8.71
C GLU A 77 15.05 -9.33 8.14
N PRO A 78 16.09 -10.14 7.85
CA PRO A 78 17.33 -9.65 7.26
C PRO A 78 17.09 -9.04 5.87
N GLU A 79 17.95 -8.10 5.47
CA GLU A 79 17.78 -7.44 4.17
C GLU A 79 18.26 -8.39 3.07
N THR A 80 17.56 -8.39 1.95
CA THR A 80 17.94 -9.17 0.76
C THR A 80 18.55 -8.31 -0.35
N LYS A 81 18.31 -7.00 -0.32
CA LYS A 81 18.80 -6.02 -1.30
C LYS A 81 20.08 -5.35 -0.82
N ALA A 82 20.92 -4.91 -1.75
CA ALA A 82 22.15 -4.20 -1.43
C ALA A 82 21.83 -2.79 -0.90
N ILE A 83 22.51 -2.36 0.15
CA ILE A 83 22.42 -0.98 0.66
C ILE A 83 23.20 -0.06 -0.30
N ILE A 84 22.65 1.13 -0.56
CA ILE A 84 23.32 2.16 -1.38
C ILE A 84 24.74 2.48 -0.87
N SER A 85 25.62 2.90 -1.77
CA SER A 85 27.00 3.27 -1.44
C SER A 85 27.09 4.50 -0.52
N ALA A 86 28.23 4.66 0.18
CA ALA A 86 28.48 5.81 1.06
C ALA A 86 28.37 7.18 0.33
N GLU A 87 28.75 7.22 -0.95
CA GLU A 87 28.59 8.41 -1.80
C GLU A 87 27.10 8.76 -1.99
N LYS A 88 26.28 7.78 -2.33
CA LYS A 88 24.82 7.93 -2.46
C LYS A 88 24.18 8.30 -1.14
N THR A 89 24.62 7.73 -0.02
CA THR A 89 24.17 8.09 1.33
C THR A 89 24.47 9.56 1.65
N SER A 90 25.64 10.06 1.27
CA SER A 90 26.01 11.48 1.46
C SER A 90 25.13 12.41 0.63
N ILE A 91 24.74 11.99 -0.59
CA ILE A 91 23.79 12.74 -1.43
C ILE A 91 22.41 12.74 -0.78
N LEU A 92 21.92 11.58 -0.31
CA LEU A 92 20.63 11.46 0.38
C LEU A 92 20.56 12.39 1.61
N GLN A 93 21.61 12.43 2.43
CA GLN A 93 21.67 13.33 3.59
C GLN A 93 21.48 14.80 3.19
N LYS A 94 22.11 15.25 2.10
CA LYS A 94 21.94 16.62 1.58
C LYS A 94 20.52 16.86 1.10
N ILE A 95 19.94 15.93 0.34
CA ILE A 95 18.55 16.01 -0.15
C ILE A 95 17.59 16.18 1.03
N LEU A 96 17.74 15.35 2.06
CA LEU A 96 16.89 15.40 3.25
C LEU A 96 17.10 16.68 4.05
N SER A 97 18.32 17.21 4.13
CA SER A 97 18.62 18.44 4.88
C SER A 97 17.98 19.69 4.27
N HIS A 98 17.67 19.67 2.98
CA HIS A 98 17.10 20.80 2.24
C HIS A 98 15.64 20.59 1.81
N ASP A 99 14.98 19.52 2.26
CA ASP A 99 13.57 19.21 1.95
C ASP A 99 13.22 19.17 0.45
N PHE A 100 14.17 18.76 -0.40
CA PHE A 100 13.94 18.69 -1.86
C PHE A 100 13.14 17.45 -2.27
N ALA A 101 11.81 17.52 -2.15
CA ALA A 101 10.91 16.39 -2.45
C ALA A 101 11.04 15.85 -3.88
N ASP A 102 11.13 16.71 -4.90
CA ASP A 102 11.27 16.28 -6.30
C ASP A 102 12.60 15.53 -6.55
N VAL A 103 13.69 16.03 -5.95
CA VAL A 103 15.01 15.40 -6.05
C VAL A 103 15.03 14.08 -5.28
N LEU A 104 14.36 14.04 -4.12
CA LEU A 104 14.18 12.81 -3.35
C LEU A 104 13.39 11.77 -4.16
N GLN A 105 12.32 12.18 -4.84
CA GLN A 105 11.55 11.30 -5.71
C GLN A 105 12.44 10.68 -6.80
N PHE A 106 13.25 11.51 -7.48
CA PHE A 106 14.19 11.03 -8.49
C PHE A 106 15.20 10.04 -7.88
N PHE A 107 15.79 10.37 -6.73
CA PHE A 107 16.76 9.54 -6.04
C PHE A 107 16.17 8.17 -5.64
N LEU A 108 14.98 8.15 -5.03
CA LEU A 108 14.30 6.90 -4.65
C LEU A 108 13.96 6.07 -5.87
N SER A 109 13.49 6.69 -6.96
CA SER A 109 13.19 5.98 -8.20
C SER A 109 14.45 5.32 -8.79
N ALA A 110 15.61 5.97 -8.71
CA ALA A 110 16.88 5.41 -9.15
C ALA A 110 17.27 4.18 -8.31
N CYS A 111 17.11 4.25 -6.98
CA CYS A 111 17.39 3.13 -6.08
C CYS A 111 16.51 1.91 -6.38
N VAL A 112 15.21 2.13 -6.63
CA VAL A 112 14.28 1.06 -7.01
C VAL A 112 14.74 0.38 -8.32
N ASN A 113 15.13 1.17 -9.32
CA ASN A 113 15.61 0.65 -10.61
C ASN A 113 16.91 -0.15 -10.49
N THR A 114 17.81 0.26 -9.59
CA THR A 114 19.08 -0.46 -9.32
C THR A 114 18.93 -1.58 -8.29
N LYS A 115 17.72 -1.78 -7.73
CA LYS A 115 17.41 -2.74 -6.65
C LYS A 115 18.26 -2.53 -5.40
N GLU A 116 18.63 -1.28 -5.14
CA GLU A 116 19.32 -0.88 -3.92
C GLU A 116 18.33 -0.31 -2.90
N ILE A 117 18.69 -0.41 -1.63
CA ILE A 117 17.89 0.09 -0.51
C ILE A 117 18.63 1.13 0.30
N ILE A 118 17.86 1.98 0.96
CA ILE A 118 18.35 3.06 1.80
C ILE A 118 18.86 2.49 3.13
N PRO A 119 19.93 3.07 3.72
CA PRO A 119 20.40 2.65 5.04
C PRO A 119 19.28 2.83 6.08
N PRO A 120 19.14 1.88 7.03
CA PRO A 120 18.00 1.80 7.93
C PRO A 120 17.81 3.05 8.80
N GLU A 121 18.89 3.76 9.13
CA GLU A 121 18.87 4.99 9.92
C GLU A 121 18.08 6.15 9.26
N PHE A 122 17.90 6.13 7.94
CA PHE A 122 17.11 7.15 7.21
C PHE A 122 15.66 6.75 6.99
N VAL A 123 15.31 5.48 7.20
CA VAL A 123 13.99 4.94 6.88
C VAL A 123 12.86 5.68 7.62
N PRO A 124 12.90 5.88 8.96
CA PRO A 124 11.83 6.60 9.66
C PRO A 124 11.57 8.00 9.08
N ARG A 125 12.64 8.73 8.76
CA ARG A 125 12.52 10.06 8.15
C ARG A 125 11.88 9.97 6.77
N LEU A 126 12.25 9.00 5.94
CA LEU A 126 11.63 8.79 4.63
C LEU A 126 10.14 8.43 4.73
N LEU A 127 9.76 7.62 5.71
CA LEU A 127 8.36 7.32 5.99
C LEU A 127 7.60 8.60 6.39
N ASP A 128 8.19 9.46 7.22
CA ASP A 128 7.55 10.74 7.54
C ASP A 128 7.37 11.66 6.33
N TYR A 129 8.25 11.59 5.32
CA TYR A 129 8.05 12.31 4.06
C TYR A 129 6.92 11.69 3.24
N GLY A 130 6.77 10.36 3.23
CA GLY A 130 5.65 9.69 2.57
C GLY A 130 4.27 10.12 3.10
N LYS A 131 4.19 10.56 4.36
CA LYS A 131 2.97 11.20 4.90
C LYS A 131 2.65 12.51 4.17
N LYS A 132 3.67 13.35 3.94
CA LYS A 132 3.56 14.69 3.34
C LYS A 132 3.44 14.66 1.81
N PHE A 133 4.16 13.74 1.16
CA PHE A 133 4.40 13.71 -0.29
C PHE A 133 3.91 12.37 -0.87
N ILE A 134 2.73 12.38 -1.50
CA ILE A 134 2.03 11.16 -1.93
C ILE A 134 2.76 10.44 -3.07
N GLU A 135 3.46 11.19 -3.90
CA GLU A 135 4.26 10.74 -5.04
C GLU A 135 5.45 9.86 -4.65
N LEU A 136 5.94 9.99 -3.41
CA LEU A 136 7.04 9.18 -2.89
C LEU A 136 6.58 7.78 -2.51
N ARG A 137 5.30 7.60 -2.15
CA ARG A 137 4.75 6.37 -1.56
C ARG A 137 4.98 5.13 -2.42
N LYS A 138 4.92 5.26 -3.74
CA LYS A 138 5.18 4.14 -4.67
C LYS A 138 6.63 3.64 -4.66
N TYR A 139 7.59 4.45 -4.23
CA TYR A 139 9.01 4.06 -4.20
C TYR A 139 9.46 3.58 -2.82
N LEU A 140 8.76 3.99 -1.75
CA LEU A 140 9.16 3.69 -0.38
C LEU A 140 9.22 2.18 -0.07
N PRO A 141 8.27 1.31 -0.47
CA PRO A 141 8.33 -0.12 -0.15
C PRO A 141 9.60 -0.77 -0.68
N ASP A 142 9.93 -0.50 -1.94
CA ASP A 142 11.09 -1.12 -2.58
C ASP A 142 12.42 -0.54 -2.15
N SER A 143 12.46 0.75 -1.81
CA SER A 143 13.67 1.47 -1.39
C SER A 143 13.99 1.32 0.09
N THR A 144 13.03 0.98 0.94
CA THR A 144 13.24 0.82 2.41
C THR A 144 13.39 -0.63 2.85
N GLY A 145 13.05 -1.60 1.98
CA GLY A 145 13.28 -3.01 2.22
C GLY A 145 12.50 -3.58 3.41
N LYS A 146 13.04 -4.62 4.03
CA LYS A 146 12.43 -5.32 5.16
C LYS A 146 12.35 -4.45 6.42
N ARG A 147 13.27 -3.49 6.56
CA ARG A 147 13.26 -2.52 7.67
C ARG A 147 12.08 -1.54 7.54
N GLY A 148 11.75 -1.09 6.34
CA GLY A 148 10.55 -0.28 6.11
C GLY A 148 9.27 -1.03 6.44
N GLU A 149 9.12 -2.26 5.93
CA GLU A 149 7.99 -3.14 6.22
C GLU A 149 7.80 -3.35 7.74
N TRP A 150 8.88 -3.67 8.44
CA TRP A 150 8.88 -3.85 9.89
C TRP A 150 8.46 -2.56 10.62
N LEU A 151 9.02 -1.41 10.25
CA LEU A 151 8.70 -0.13 10.89
C LEU A 151 7.23 0.28 10.68
N VAL A 152 6.67 0.06 9.49
CA VAL A 152 5.25 0.32 9.20
C VAL A 152 4.35 -0.50 10.12
N SER A 153 4.69 -1.76 10.39
CA SER A 153 3.91 -2.61 11.30
C SER A 153 3.88 -2.13 12.77
N LEU A 154 4.85 -1.31 13.17
CA LEU A 154 4.99 -0.80 14.54
C LEU A 154 4.32 0.57 14.73
N ASN A 155 4.08 1.32 13.66
CA ASN A 155 3.57 2.69 13.74
C ASN A 155 2.37 2.90 12.79
N PRO A 156 1.13 3.00 13.33
CA PRO A 156 -0.08 3.22 12.54
C PRO A 156 -0.05 4.49 11.67
N ASP A 157 0.76 5.49 12.00
CA ASP A 157 0.90 6.71 11.18
C ASP A 157 1.50 6.43 9.78
N TRP A 158 2.14 5.28 9.60
CA TRP A 158 2.75 4.85 8.34
C TRP A 158 1.92 3.81 7.57
N ASP A 159 0.67 3.56 7.99
CA ASP A 159 -0.23 2.56 7.39
C ASP A 159 -0.53 2.78 5.89
N TYR A 160 -0.24 3.98 5.37
CA TYR A 160 -0.32 4.24 3.93
C TYR A 160 0.65 3.40 3.08
N LEU A 161 1.61 2.69 3.70
CA LEU A 161 2.52 1.74 3.06
C LEU A 161 2.19 0.28 3.36
N SER A 162 1.22 0.02 4.24
CA SER A 162 0.74 -1.34 4.46
C SER A 162 0.30 -1.91 3.11
N PRO A 163 0.81 -3.08 2.70
CA PRO A 163 0.38 -3.68 1.46
C PRO A 163 -1.11 -3.95 1.56
N LYS A 164 -1.92 -3.15 0.85
CA LYS A 164 -3.35 -3.44 0.73
C LYS A 164 -3.47 -4.82 0.12
N THR A 165 -4.31 -5.65 0.73
CA THR A 165 -4.70 -6.90 0.08
C THR A 165 -5.34 -6.56 -1.27
N GLU A 166 -5.25 -7.48 -2.23
CA GLU A 166 -5.88 -7.25 -3.54
C GLU A 166 -7.37 -6.96 -3.43
N LYS A 167 -8.02 -7.54 -2.42
CA LYS A 167 -9.43 -7.29 -2.12
C LYS A 167 -9.66 -5.84 -1.67
N GLU A 168 -8.88 -5.33 -0.72
CA GLU A 168 -8.95 -3.93 -0.28
C GLU A 168 -8.60 -2.97 -1.43
N ALA A 169 -7.59 -3.30 -2.24
CA ALA A 169 -7.24 -2.52 -3.43
C ALA A 169 -8.38 -2.51 -4.46
N TRP A 170 -9.17 -3.58 -4.57
CA TRP A 170 -10.36 -3.62 -5.42
C TRP A 170 -11.52 -2.81 -4.84
N GLU A 171 -11.77 -2.91 -3.53
CA GLU A 171 -12.91 -2.27 -2.87
C GLU A 171 -12.71 -0.76 -2.68
N GLU A 172 -11.48 -0.31 -2.41
CA GLU A 172 -11.17 1.09 -2.08
C GLU A 172 -10.42 1.84 -3.19
N GLY A 173 -9.93 1.12 -4.20
CA GLY A 173 -9.07 1.69 -5.25
C GLY A 173 -9.82 2.66 -6.18
N LYS A 174 -9.08 3.60 -6.75
CA LYS A 174 -9.60 4.45 -7.84
C LYS A 174 -9.83 3.60 -9.10
N THR A 175 -10.70 4.05 -10.01
CA THR A 175 -11.02 3.29 -11.24
C THR A 175 -9.78 2.86 -12.02
N ALA A 176 -8.76 3.71 -12.15
CA ALA A 176 -7.53 3.38 -12.88
C ALA A 176 -6.72 2.26 -12.19
N GLU A 177 -6.57 2.33 -10.87
CA GLU A 177 -5.89 1.32 -10.04
C GLU A 177 -6.65 -0.02 -10.11
N ARG A 178 -7.97 0.04 -10.01
CA ARG A 178 -8.85 -1.13 -10.13
C ARG A 178 -8.77 -1.78 -11.50
N VAL A 179 -8.66 -1.01 -12.59
CA VAL A 179 -8.45 -1.54 -13.95
C VAL A 179 -7.12 -2.28 -14.06
N GLU A 180 -6.04 -1.73 -13.52
CA GLU A 180 -4.72 -2.35 -13.54
C GLU A 180 -4.71 -3.64 -12.70
N LEU A 181 -5.26 -3.58 -11.48
CA LEU A 181 -5.46 -4.74 -10.62
C LEU A 181 -6.26 -5.83 -11.35
N LEU A 182 -7.39 -5.49 -11.96
CA LEU A 182 -8.27 -6.46 -12.62
C LEU A 182 -7.59 -7.14 -13.82
N LYS A 183 -6.72 -6.43 -14.55
CA LYS A 183 -5.88 -7.02 -15.62
C LYS A 183 -4.87 -8.02 -15.05
N ASN A 184 -4.15 -7.63 -14.00
CA ASN A 184 -3.16 -8.49 -13.35
C ASN A 184 -3.81 -9.75 -12.76
N VAL A 185 -4.95 -9.57 -12.07
CA VAL A 185 -5.75 -10.69 -11.55
C VAL A 185 -6.28 -11.54 -12.70
N ARG A 186 -6.73 -10.96 -13.82
CA ARG A 186 -7.22 -11.73 -14.98
C ARG A 186 -6.15 -12.64 -15.59
N GLU A 187 -4.91 -12.16 -15.66
CA GLU A 187 -3.79 -12.95 -16.19
C GLU A 187 -3.44 -14.14 -15.29
N ARG A 188 -3.52 -13.95 -13.96
CA ARG A 188 -3.19 -15.00 -12.98
C ARG A 188 -4.35 -15.95 -12.68
N ASP A 189 -5.54 -15.41 -12.45
CA ASP A 189 -6.74 -16.11 -12.02
C ASP A 189 -7.99 -15.50 -12.67
N ALA A 190 -8.40 -16.15 -13.77
CA ALA A 190 -9.57 -15.77 -14.54
C ALA A 190 -10.88 -15.84 -13.74
N ALA A 191 -10.99 -16.76 -12.77
CA ALA A 191 -12.19 -16.93 -11.97
C ALA A 191 -12.32 -15.81 -10.93
N LEU A 192 -11.25 -15.53 -10.20
CA LEU A 192 -11.23 -14.42 -9.23
C LEU A 192 -11.49 -13.07 -9.91
N SER A 193 -10.94 -12.85 -11.11
CA SER A 193 -11.20 -11.64 -11.89
C SER A 193 -12.69 -11.46 -12.21
N ARG A 194 -13.42 -12.54 -12.54
CA ARG A 194 -14.88 -12.49 -12.73
C ARG A 194 -15.60 -12.18 -11.42
N GLU A 195 -15.17 -12.76 -10.30
CA GLU A 195 -15.76 -12.52 -8.99
C GLU A 195 -15.63 -11.04 -8.59
N TYR A 196 -14.44 -10.46 -8.75
CA TYR A 196 -14.21 -9.03 -8.52
C TYR A 196 -15.08 -8.17 -9.44
N LEU A 197 -15.12 -8.45 -10.74
CA LEU A 197 -15.96 -7.69 -11.67
C LEU A 197 -17.44 -7.71 -11.24
N LEU A 198 -17.94 -8.87 -10.84
CA LEU A 198 -19.34 -9.07 -10.47
C LEU A 198 -19.69 -8.48 -9.11
N SER A 199 -18.73 -8.43 -8.17
CA SER A 199 -18.98 -7.99 -6.79
C SER A 199 -19.47 -6.55 -6.71
N THR A 200 -18.94 -5.64 -7.53
CA THR A 200 -19.34 -4.21 -7.51
C THR A 200 -20.21 -3.79 -8.70
N TRP A 201 -20.50 -4.70 -9.65
CA TRP A 201 -21.09 -4.36 -10.96
C TRP A 201 -22.36 -3.49 -10.90
N LYS A 202 -23.23 -3.73 -9.91
CA LYS A 202 -24.49 -2.99 -9.73
C LYS A 202 -24.30 -1.56 -9.22
N GLU A 203 -23.21 -1.31 -8.51
CA GLU A 203 -22.89 -0.02 -7.90
C GLU A 203 -22.12 0.89 -8.86
N GLU A 204 -21.46 0.31 -9.86
CA GLU A 204 -20.67 1.04 -10.83
C GLU A 204 -21.52 1.90 -11.78
N ASN A 205 -20.96 3.05 -12.17
CA ASN A 205 -21.50 3.83 -13.28
C ASN A 205 -21.18 3.15 -14.64
N ALA A 206 -21.83 3.63 -15.72
CA ALA A 206 -21.67 3.03 -17.05
C ALA A 206 -20.23 3.10 -17.62
N ALA A 207 -19.45 4.12 -17.26
CA ALA A 207 -18.08 4.28 -17.71
C ALA A 207 -17.14 3.28 -17.00
N ASN A 208 -17.28 3.13 -15.69
CA ASN A 208 -16.54 2.13 -14.90
C ASN A 208 -16.87 0.71 -15.36
N ARG A 209 -18.16 0.36 -15.51
CA ARG A 209 -18.58 -0.95 -16.07
C ARG A 209 -17.93 -1.23 -17.42
N THR A 210 -17.87 -0.23 -18.30
CA THR A 210 -17.20 -0.34 -19.59
C THR A 210 -15.71 -0.63 -19.44
N ALA A 211 -15.01 0.14 -18.59
CA ALA A 211 -13.58 -0.02 -18.37
C ALA A 211 -13.22 -1.38 -17.76
N PHE A 212 -13.96 -1.81 -16.74
CA PHE A 212 -13.72 -3.10 -16.09
C PHE A 212 -14.05 -4.28 -17.00
N LEU A 213 -15.17 -4.23 -17.73
CA LEU A 213 -15.53 -5.28 -18.68
C LEU A 213 -14.45 -5.45 -19.75
N LEU A 214 -13.87 -4.37 -20.27
CA LEU A 214 -12.79 -4.44 -21.26
C LEU A 214 -11.55 -5.20 -20.76
N CYS A 215 -11.33 -5.30 -19.46
CA CYS A 215 -10.22 -6.09 -18.88
C CYS A 215 -10.39 -7.59 -19.15
N MET A 216 -11.64 -8.07 -19.25
CA MET A 216 -11.95 -9.49 -19.51
C MET A 216 -11.55 -9.95 -20.91
N ARG A 217 -11.17 -9.03 -21.82
CA ARG A 217 -10.77 -9.37 -23.19
C ARG A 217 -9.60 -10.36 -23.23
N GLN A 218 -8.68 -10.25 -22.26
CA GLN A 218 -7.54 -11.14 -22.15
C GLN A 218 -8.00 -12.49 -21.60
N GLY A 219 -7.61 -13.58 -22.26
CA GLY A 219 -7.90 -14.93 -21.80
C GLY A 219 -9.39 -15.31 -21.83
N LEU A 220 -10.23 -14.68 -22.66
CA LEU A 220 -11.65 -15.04 -22.79
C LEU A 220 -11.85 -16.55 -22.92
N SER A 221 -12.70 -17.12 -22.07
CA SER A 221 -12.98 -18.55 -22.01
C SER A 221 -14.50 -18.82 -21.96
N PRO A 222 -14.94 -20.08 -22.19
CA PRO A 222 -16.34 -20.46 -22.04
C PRO A 222 -16.93 -20.14 -20.65
N ASP A 223 -16.11 -20.10 -19.60
CA ASP A 223 -16.57 -19.80 -18.23
C ASP A 223 -17.06 -18.35 -18.08
N ASP A 224 -16.65 -17.45 -18.98
CA ASP A 224 -17.10 -16.06 -18.98
C ASP A 224 -18.51 -15.92 -19.60
N GLU A 225 -19.03 -16.94 -20.29
CA GLU A 225 -20.25 -16.85 -21.09
C GLU A 225 -21.46 -16.44 -20.25
N LYS A 226 -21.72 -17.13 -19.12
CA LYS A 226 -22.90 -16.85 -18.28
C LYS A 226 -22.92 -15.42 -17.76
N MET A 227 -21.75 -14.89 -17.38
CA MET A 227 -21.59 -13.51 -16.95
C MET A 227 -21.89 -12.54 -18.11
N LEU A 228 -21.28 -12.76 -19.28
CA LEU A 228 -21.46 -11.90 -20.44
C LEU A 228 -22.90 -11.92 -20.97
N GLU A 229 -23.60 -13.07 -20.91
CA GLU A 229 -25.02 -13.18 -21.25
C GLU A 229 -25.88 -12.26 -20.36
N SER A 230 -25.56 -12.16 -19.07
CA SER A 230 -26.27 -11.27 -18.15
C SER A 230 -26.14 -9.78 -18.55
N PHE A 231 -24.98 -9.41 -19.11
CA PHE A 231 -24.69 -8.04 -19.53
C PHE A 231 -25.36 -7.64 -20.84
N LEU A 232 -25.97 -8.57 -21.59
CA LEU A 232 -26.80 -8.25 -22.76
C LEU A 232 -28.03 -7.41 -22.41
N SER A 233 -28.43 -7.43 -21.15
CA SER A 233 -29.56 -6.66 -20.59
C SER A 233 -29.14 -5.32 -19.96
N ASP A 234 -27.84 -4.98 -19.93
CA ASP A 234 -27.34 -3.75 -19.30
C ASP A 234 -27.99 -2.50 -19.91
N LYS A 235 -28.17 -1.46 -19.09
CA LYS A 235 -28.74 -0.16 -19.52
C LYS A 235 -27.84 0.53 -20.55
N SER A 236 -26.52 0.40 -20.42
CA SER A 236 -25.52 1.01 -21.30
C SER A 236 -25.40 0.27 -22.63
N ASP A 237 -25.60 0.98 -23.74
CA ASP A 237 -25.35 0.44 -25.08
C ASP A 237 -23.90 0.00 -25.29
N ARG A 238 -22.95 0.72 -24.67
CA ARG A 238 -21.52 0.39 -24.78
C ARG A 238 -21.20 -0.93 -24.11
N VAL A 239 -21.75 -1.18 -22.91
CA VAL A 239 -21.57 -2.44 -22.18
C VAL A 239 -22.16 -3.60 -22.97
N ARG A 240 -23.41 -3.47 -23.46
CA ARG A 240 -24.04 -4.49 -24.30
C ARG A 240 -23.22 -4.81 -25.56
N SER A 241 -22.68 -3.77 -26.21
CA SER A 241 -21.84 -3.92 -27.40
C SER A 241 -20.56 -4.72 -27.11
N ILE A 242 -19.91 -4.49 -25.97
CA ILE A 242 -18.73 -5.27 -25.55
C ILE A 242 -19.11 -6.70 -25.24
N ALA A 243 -20.19 -6.92 -24.48
CA ALA A 243 -20.65 -8.26 -24.14
C ALA A 243 -20.95 -9.11 -25.40
N VAL A 244 -21.62 -8.52 -26.40
CA VAL A 244 -21.84 -9.18 -27.69
C VAL A 244 -20.54 -9.49 -28.42
N ASP A 245 -19.60 -8.55 -28.51
CA ASP A 245 -18.29 -8.79 -29.14
C ASP A 245 -17.54 -9.94 -28.46
N PHE A 246 -17.53 -9.98 -27.12
CA PHE A 246 -16.83 -11.02 -26.37
C PHE A 246 -17.50 -12.38 -26.49
N LEU A 247 -18.83 -12.44 -26.40
CA LEU A 247 -19.60 -13.67 -26.62
C LEU A 247 -19.33 -14.26 -28.01
N VAL A 248 -19.22 -13.43 -29.05
CA VAL A 248 -18.92 -13.91 -30.41
C VAL A 248 -17.48 -14.41 -30.56
N ARG A 249 -16.54 -13.92 -29.74
CA ARG A 249 -15.14 -14.38 -29.73
C ARG A 249 -14.96 -15.70 -28.99
N ILE A 250 -15.76 -15.95 -27.94
CA ILE A 250 -15.73 -17.22 -27.20
C ILE A 250 -16.10 -18.36 -28.17
N LYS A 251 -15.28 -19.41 -28.18
CA LYS A 251 -15.55 -20.60 -28.98
C LYS A 251 -16.78 -21.31 -28.44
N ASP A 252 -17.66 -21.75 -29.34
CA ASP A 252 -18.85 -22.54 -29.02
C ASP A 252 -19.88 -21.86 -28.10
N SER A 253 -19.78 -20.54 -27.88
CA SER A 253 -20.83 -19.80 -27.16
C SER A 253 -22.18 -19.96 -27.86
N LYS A 254 -23.26 -19.92 -27.09
CA LYS A 254 -24.64 -19.97 -27.60
C LYS A 254 -24.89 -18.86 -28.60
N LEU A 255 -24.41 -17.64 -28.32
CA LEU A 255 -24.57 -16.51 -29.24
C LEU A 255 -23.82 -16.73 -30.56
N ARG A 256 -22.57 -17.22 -30.50
CA ARG A 256 -21.80 -17.54 -31.69
C ARG A 256 -22.48 -18.64 -32.51
N SER A 257 -22.95 -19.71 -31.87
CA SER A 257 -23.65 -20.81 -32.53
C SER A 257 -24.94 -20.33 -33.21
N LYS A 258 -25.74 -19.53 -32.51
CA LYS A 258 -26.96 -18.90 -33.07
C LYS A 258 -26.64 -18.01 -34.27
N LEU A 259 -25.60 -17.17 -34.18
CA LEU A 259 -25.18 -16.29 -35.28
C LEU A 259 -24.64 -17.09 -36.47
N SER A 260 -23.82 -18.12 -36.23
CA SER A 260 -23.30 -18.99 -37.29
C SER A 260 -24.42 -19.72 -38.05
N ALA A 261 -25.50 -20.13 -37.38
CA ALA A 261 -26.67 -20.70 -38.05
C ALA A 261 -27.49 -19.64 -38.82
N TYR A 262 -27.48 -18.39 -38.36
CA TYR A 262 -28.27 -17.30 -38.95
C TYR A 262 -27.60 -16.64 -40.16
N ILE A 263 -26.29 -16.39 -40.10
CA ILE A 263 -25.52 -15.65 -41.12
C ILE A 263 -25.73 -16.19 -42.55
N PRO A 264 -25.73 -17.51 -42.81
CA PRO A 264 -25.96 -18.03 -44.16
C PRO A 264 -27.29 -17.59 -44.76
N SER A 265 -28.33 -17.39 -43.95
CA SER A 265 -29.64 -16.90 -44.42
C SER A 265 -29.65 -15.42 -44.80
N CYS A 266 -28.62 -14.67 -44.39
CA CYS A 266 -28.45 -13.25 -44.67
C CYS A 266 -27.60 -12.96 -45.90
N ILE A 267 -26.84 -13.94 -46.40
CA ILE A 267 -25.90 -13.73 -47.51
C ILE A 267 -26.55 -14.20 -48.81
N LYS A 268 -26.65 -13.31 -49.79
CA LYS A 268 -26.99 -13.67 -51.17
C LYS A 268 -25.79 -13.39 -52.06
N PHE A 269 -25.34 -14.40 -52.77
CA PHE A 269 -24.34 -14.24 -53.82
C PHE A 269 -25.03 -13.83 -55.12
N LYS A 270 -24.62 -12.70 -55.69
CA LYS A 270 -24.98 -12.31 -57.06
C LYS A 270 -23.73 -12.38 -57.93
N GLY A 271 -23.73 -13.30 -58.88
CA GLY A 271 -22.69 -13.39 -59.91
C GLY A 271 -23.31 -13.62 -61.27
N SER A 272 -22.95 -12.80 -62.25
CA SER A 272 -23.17 -13.12 -63.66
C SER A 272 -22.06 -14.09 -64.07
N GLY A 273 -22.44 -15.34 -64.36
CA GLY A 273 -21.49 -16.41 -64.67
C GLY A 273 -20.55 -16.01 -65.81
N LYS A 274 -19.27 -15.76 -65.48
CA LYS A 274 -18.05 -16.10 -66.26
C LYS A 274 -16.76 -15.49 -65.68
N LEU A 275 -16.81 -14.50 -64.78
CA LEU A 275 -15.61 -13.94 -64.12
C LEU A 275 -15.86 -13.61 -62.65
N LEU A 276 -14.90 -13.91 -61.75
CA LEU A 276 -14.95 -13.55 -60.32
C LEU A 276 -14.89 -12.03 -60.08
N SER A 277 -14.57 -11.23 -61.11
CA SER A 277 -14.40 -9.77 -61.02
C SER A 277 -15.72 -8.97 -60.93
N SER A 278 -16.88 -9.60 -61.14
CA SER A 278 -18.21 -8.97 -61.03
C SER A 278 -19.10 -9.56 -59.92
N ALA A 279 -18.55 -10.43 -59.07
CA ALA A 279 -19.29 -11.06 -57.99
C ALA A 279 -19.56 -10.06 -56.84
N SER A 280 -20.82 -9.92 -56.44
CA SER A 280 -21.21 -9.12 -55.27
C SER A 280 -21.90 -9.99 -54.21
N LEU A 281 -21.61 -9.68 -52.95
CA LEU A 281 -22.28 -10.26 -51.79
C LEU A 281 -23.29 -9.26 -51.25
N GLU A 282 -24.56 -9.59 -51.32
CA GLU A 282 -25.63 -8.81 -50.70
C GLU A 282 -25.91 -9.36 -49.30
N PHE A 283 -25.77 -8.51 -48.28
CA PHE A 283 -26.12 -8.83 -46.90
C PHE A 283 -27.52 -8.30 -46.57
N ASN A 284 -28.49 -9.19 -46.40
CA ASN A 284 -29.86 -8.84 -46.02
C ASN A 284 -30.13 -9.28 -44.58
N ILE A 285 -29.97 -8.34 -43.64
CA ILE A 285 -30.30 -8.55 -42.23
C ILE A 285 -31.78 -8.24 -42.03
N LYS A 286 -32.58 -9.25 -41.67
CA LYS A 286 -34.02 -9.08 -41.43
C LYS A 286 -34.27 -8.02 -40.36
N LYS A 287 -35.27 -7.15 -40.56
CA LYS A 287 -35.61 -6.06 -39.62
C LYS A 287 -36.03 -6.59 -38.24
N LYS A 288 -36.71 -7.74 -38.12
CA LYS A 288 -37.17 -8.31 -36.84
C LYS A 288 -36.21 -9.41 -36.38
N GLN A 289 -35.25 -9.07 -35.52
CA GLN A 289 -34.20 -9.96 -35.00
C GLN A 289 -33.91 -9.68 -33.53
N GLU A 290 -33.33 -10.66 -32.84
CA GLU A 290 -32.86 -10.50 -31.45
C GLU A 290 -31.91 -9.29 -31.35
N ARG A 291 -32.00 -8.52 -30.26
CA ARG A 291 -31.26 -7.28 -30.08
C ARG A 291 -29.74 -7.47 -30.20
N CYS A 292 -29.23 -8.58 -29.69
CA CYS A 292 -27.81 -8.95 -29.77
C CYS A 292 -27.32 -9.12 -31.22
N PHE A 293 -28.17 -9.59 -32.14
CA PHE A 293 -27.81 -9.75 -33.56
C PHE A 293 -27.67 -8.39 -34.24
N ARG A 294 -28.56 -7.44 -33.90
CA ARG A 294 -28.45 -6.05 -34.40
C ARG A 294 -27.19 -5.38 -33.86
N ILE A 295 -26.89 -5.55 -32.58
CA ILE A 295 -25.67 -5.01 -31.95
C ILE A 295 -24.42 -5.61 -32.61
N TRP A 296 -24.41 -6.92 -32.84
CA TRP A 296 -23.31 -7.59 -33.55
C TRP A 296 -23.12 -7.03 -34.96
N ALA A 297 -24.20 -6.93 -35.74
CA ALA A 297 -24.14 -6.41 -37.10
C ALA A 297 -23.61 -4.96 -37.15
N LEU A 298 -24.07 -4.10 -36.24
CA LEU A 298 -23.58 -2.72 -36.13
C LEU A 298 -22.10 -2.67 -35.73
N ASN A 299 -21.67 -3.52 -34.80
CA ASN A 299 -20.25 -3.62 -34.42
C ASN A 299 -19.40 -4.11 -35.58
N TRP A 300 -19.88 -5.12 -36.33
CA TRP A 300 -19.22 -5.66 -37.51
C TRP A 300 -19.04 -4.56 -38.56
N ILE A 301 -20.13 -3.90 -38.99
CA ILE A 301 -20.08 -2.78 -39.97
C ILE A 301 -19.08 -1.69 -39.57
N ARG A 302 -19.04 -1.33 -38.28
CA ARG A 302 -18.13 -0.28 -37.77
C ARG A 302 -16.65 -0.69 -37.79
N THR A 303 -16.35 -1.99 -37.75
CA THR A 303 -14.98 -2.51 -37.59
C THR A 303 -14.43 -3.14 -38.86
N SER A 304 -15.29 -3.66 -39.74
CA SER A 304 -14.93 -4.10 -41.07
C SER A 304 -14.77 -2.88 -41.98
N LYS A 305 -13.54 -2.63 -42.45
CA LYS A 305 -13.24 -1.66 -43.52
C LYS A 305 -13.76 -2.18 -44.87
N VAL A 306 -15.08 -2.41 -44.98
CA VAL A 306 -15.77 -2.86 -46.20
C VAL A 306 -16.59 -1.70 -46.72
#